data_AF-A0A433BZT3-F1
#
_entry.id   AF-A0A433BZT3-F1
#
_cell.length_a   1.000
_cell.length_b   1.000
_cell.length_c   1.000
_cell.angle_alpha   90.00
_cell.angle_beta   90.00
_cell.angle_gamma   90.00
#
_symmetry.space_group_name_H-M   'P 1'
#
loop_
_entity.id
_entity.type
_entity.pdbx_description
1 polymer ?
#
loop_
_entity_poly.entity_id
_entity_poly.type
_entity_poly.pdbx_seq_one_letter_code
_entity_poly.pdbx_strand_id
1 'polypeptide(L)'
;MSRETQNILVLLIGLSTGLIAVKGTYLNFVKPALFPWLLVAAVLLVVLAVVCLVRDLRQGPPAGHHHRGLLAWLLLVPVALTAFVSVPPMSAVGAETVTAAVAPPKRAFPPLPADGVVPLPEVVLRAAADSTKSLEGRTITVTGFTMGDDLARVVIVCCAADAQLARVHLTGALGAHPNDTWLKVQGKVIPGTSNPSTNFVPTMEVTSADPIPKPRNTYAY
;
A
#
# COMPACT_ATOMS: atom_id res chain seq x y z
N MET A 1 18.27 7.26 29.41
CA MET A 1 17.97 5.90 28.92
C MET A 1 19.19 5.05 29.23
N SER A 2 19.07 3.93 29.96
CA SER A 2 20.24 3.07 30.19
C SER A 2 20.64 2.41 28.87
N ARG A 3 21.94 2.13 28.70
CA ARG A 3 22.46 1.41 27.52
C ARG A 3 21.77 0.07 27.33
N GLU A 4 21.45 -0.61 28.43
CA GLU A 4 20.67 -1.85 28.42
C GLU A 4 19.28 -1.66 27.81
N THR A 5 18.51 -0.66 28.26
CA THR A 5 17.17 -0.40 27.69
C THR A 5 17.25 -0.03 26.21
N GLN A 6 18.25 0.76 25.81
CA GLN A 6 18.49 1.10 24.41
C GLN A 6 18.76 -0.14 23.56
N ASN A 7 19.64 -1.03 24.01
CA ASN A 7 19.99 -2.25 23.28
C ASN A 7 18.81 -3.23 23.21
N ILE A 8 18.03 -3.36 24.28
CA ILE A 8 16.81 -4.18 24.30
C ILE A 8 15.76 -3.63 23.33
N LEU A 9 15.56 -2.32 23.27
CA LEU A 9 14.62 -1.70 22.34
C LEU A 9 15.02 -1.97 20.88
N VAL A 10 16.30 -1.78 20.53
CA VAL A 10 16.80 -2.07 19.18
C VAL A 10 16.62 -3.54 18.82
N LEU A 11 16.89 -4.45 19.78
CA LEU A 11 16.67 -5.88 19.59
C LEU A 11 15.19 -6.20 19.32
N LEU A 12 14.28 -5.65 20.12
CA LEU A 12 12.84 -5.87 19.98
C LEU A 12 12.31 -5.32 18.65
N ILE A 13 12.78 -4.14 18.22
CA ILE A 13 12.42 -3.56 16.92
C ILE A 13 12.90 -4.49 15.80
N GLY A 14 14.17 -4.90 15.82
CA GLY A 14 14.72 -5.80 14.80
C GLY A 14 13.98 -7.15 14.73
N LEU A 15 13.67 -7.75 15.88
CA LEU A 15 12.90 -8.99 15.96
C LEU A 15 11.45 -8.80 15.45
N SER A 16 10.78 -7.72 15.84
CA SER A 16 9.42 -7.41 15.36
C SER A 16 9.39 -7.22 13.84
N THR A 17 10.33 -6.45 13.28
CA THR A 17 10.47 -6.27 11.83
C THR A 17 10.71 -7.60 11.11
N GLY A 18 11.60 -8.45 11.64
CA GLY A 18 11.83 -9.79 11.08
C GLY A 18 10.59 -10.67 11.11
N LEU A 19 9.81 -10.61 12.20
CA LEU A 19 8.59 -11.40 12.38
C LEU A 19 7.47 -10.95 11.43
N ILE A 20 7.32 -9.63 11.22
CA ILE A 20 6.42 -9.03 10.22
C ILE A 20 6.82 -9.42 8.80
N ALA A 21 8.11 -9.41 8.50
CA ALA A 21 8.64 -9.82 7.20
C ALA A 21 8.32 -11.31 6.91
N VAL A 22 8.62 -12.20 7.87
CA VAL A 22 8.38 -13.65 7.73
C VAL A 22 6.89 -13.99 7.65
N LYS A 23 6.03 -13.30 8.41
CA LYS A 23 4.57 -13.48 8.35
C LYS A 23 3.94 -12.92 7.08
N GLY A 24 4.65 -12.13 6.29
CA GLY A 24 4.13 -11.47 5.10
C GLY A 24 3.21 -10.27 5.38
N THR A 25 3.00 -9.91 6.66
CA THR A 25 2.16 -8.76 7.04
C THR A 25 2.78 -7.42 6.64
N TYR A 26 4.07 -7.40 6.27
CA TYR A 26 4.73 -6.22 5.70
C TYR A 26 4.03 -5.71 4.41
N LEU A 27 3.31 -6.58 3.68
CA LEU A 27 2.55 -6.21 2.48
C LEU A 27 1.40 -5.25 2.75
N ASN A 28 0.96 -5.10 4.00
CA ASN A 28 -0.01 -4.08 4.39
C ASN A 28 0.62 -2.67 4.40
N PHE A 29 1.94 -2.57 4.30
CA PHE A 29 2.67 -1.33 4.50
C PHE A 29 3.67 -1.00 3.39
N VAL A 30 4.31 -2.00 2.78
CA VAL A 30 5.48 -1.80 1.92
C VAL A 30 5.37 -2.67 0.67
N LYS A 31 5.87 -2.14 -0.45
CA LYS A 31 5.94 -2.84 -1.74
C LYS A 31 6.75 -4.15 -1.63
N PRO A 32 6.29 -5.27 -2.24
CA PRO A 32 6.97 -6.58 -2.19
C PRO A 32 8.46 -6.54 -2.54
N ALA A 33 8.87 -5.71 -3.50
CA ALA A 33 10.25 -5.61 -3.96
C ALA A 33 11.24 -5.13 -2.88
N LEU A 34 10.75 -4.52 -1.80
CA LEU A 34 11.57 -4.04 -0.68
C LEU A 34 11.78 -5.09 0.40
N PHE A 35 11.17 -6.28 0.28
CA PHE A 35 11.35 -7.40 1.19
C PHE A 35 12.82 -7.75 1.51
N PRO A 36 13.74 -7.90 0.54
CA PRO A 36 15.12 -8.25 0.85
C PRO A 36 15.82 -7.16 1.67
N TRP A 37 15.56 -5.90 1.39
CA TRP A 37 16.10 -4.77 2.14
C TRP A 37 15.56 -4.70 3.56
N LEU A 38 14.25 -4.98 3.73
CA LEU A 38 13.61 -5.07 5.04
C LEU A 38 14.25 -6.18 5.90
N LEU A 39 14.52 -7.34 5.29
CA LEU A 39 15.15 -8.47 5.97
C LEU A 39 16.60 -8.14 6.37
N VAL A 40 17.38 -7.53 5.47
CA VAL A 40 18.74 -7.06 5.79
C VAL A 40 18.73 -6.06 6.95
N ALA A 41 17.82 -5.09 6.93
CA ALA A 41 17.68 -4.13 8.02
C ALA A 41 17.34 -4.81 9.37
N ALA A 42 16.40 -5.76 9.37
CA ALA A 42 16.06 -6.53 10.56
C ALA A 42 17.27 -7.29 11.11
N VAL A 43 18.05 -7.97 10.25
CA VAL A 43 19.27 -8.68 10.64
C VAL A 43 20.32 -7.72 11.21
N LEU A 44 20.56 -6.58 10.55
CA LEU A 44 21.53 -5.59 11.02
C LEU A 44 21.16 -5.02 12.39
N LEU A 45 19.88 -4.73 12.64
CA LEU A 45 19.40 -4.26 13.94
C LEU A 45 19.60 -5.31 15.04
N VAL A 46 19.27 -6.57 14.76
CA VAL A 46 19.48 -7.68 15.70
C VAL A 46 20.97 -7.88 16.00
N VAL A 47 21.82 -7.93 14.97
CA VAL A 47 23.27 -8.09 15.14
C VAL A 47 23.86 -6.94 15.94
N LEU A 48 23.50 -5.69 15.61
CA LEU A 48 23.97 -4.51 16.33
C LEU A 48 23.57 -4.56 17.80
N ALA A 49 22.31 -4.89 18.11
CA ALA A 49 21.84 -5.00 19.48
C ALA A 49 22.57 -6.09 20.27
N VAL A 50 22.79 -7.26 19.66
CA VAL A 50 23.53 -8.38 20.28
C VAL A 50 24.98 -7.98 20.55
N VAL A 51 25.66 -7.33 19.60
CA VAL A 51 27.05 -6.87 19.76
C VAL A 51 27.17 -5.85 20.90
N CYS A 52 26.24 -4.89 20.99
CA CYS A 52 26.23 -3.90 22.07
C CYS A 52 25.96 -4.56 23.44
N LEU A 53 25.01 -5.49 23.52
CA LEU A 53 24.70 -6.22 24.76
C LEU A 53 25.89 -7.05 25.25
N VAL A 54 26.56 -7.78 24.34
CA VAL A 54 27.76 -8.56 24.67
C VAL A 54 28.91 -7.66 25.11
N ARG A 55 29.08 -6.48 24.49
CA ARG A 55 30.11 -5.52 24.90
C ARG A 55 29.84 -4.92 26.27
N ASP A 56 28.60 -4.52 26.55
CA ASP A 56 28.23 -3.97 27.86
C ASP A 56 28.41 -5.03 28.97
N LEU A 57 28.05 -6.30 28.72
CA LEU A 57 28.29 -7.41 29.65
C LEU A 57 29.79 -7.66 29.91
N ARG A 58 30.65 -7.45 28.90
CA ARG A 58 32.12 -7.63 29.03
C ARG A 58 32.83 -6.46 29.72
N GLN A 59 32.27 -5.24 29.68
CA GLN A 59 32.94 -4.03 30.17
C GLN A 59 32.62 -3.68 31.63
N GLY A 60 31.67 -4.38 32.27
CA GLY A 60 31.32 -4.19 33.69
C GLY A 60 30.54 -2.88 33.96
N PRO A 61 29.81 -2.76 35.09
CA PRO A 61 28.93 -1.63 35.34
C PRO A 61 29.71 -0.32 35.54
N PRO A 62 29.40 0.77 34.80
CA PRO A 62 29.98 2.07 35.07
C PRO A 62 29.36 2.70 36.33
N ALA A 63 30.20 3.24 37.20
CA ALA A 63 29.79 4.03 38.36
C ALA A 63 29.35 5.44 37.90
N GLY A 64 28.05 5.72 37.85
CA GLY A 64 27.54 7.05 37.50
C GLY A 64 26.01 7.18 37.53
N HIS A 65 25.53 8.27 38.14
CA HIS A 65 24.13 8.53 38.50
C HIS A 65 23.10 8.31 37.38
N HIS A 66 22.01 7.63 37.72
CA HIS A 66 20.91 7.24 36.84
C HIS A 66 19.75 8.24 36.88
N HIS A 67 19.44 8.87 35.76
CA HIS A 67 18.12 9.48 35.55
C HIS A 67 17.17 8.43 34.92
N ARG A 68 16.18 7.98 35.71
CA ARG A 68 15.06 7.12 35.28
C ARG A 68 14.20 7.87 34.26
N GLY A 69 14.47 7.65 32.98
CA GLY A 69 13.63 8.16 31.90
C GLY A 69 12.41 7.27 31.70
N LEU A 70 11.32 7.52 32.44
CA LEU A 70 10.00 6.91 32.22
C LEU A 70 9.54 7.01 30.76
N LEU A 71 9.98 8.04 30.03
CA LEU A 71 9.74 8.20 28.59
C LEU A 71 10.37 7.10 27.72
N ALA A 72 11.47 6.47 28.13
CA ALA A 72 12.09 5.39 27.33
C ALA A 72 11.22 4.12 27.32
N TRP A 73 10.43 3.91 28.38
CA TRP A 73 9.43 2.84 28.42
C TRP A 73 8.29 3.06 27.43
N LEU A 74 8.04 4.31 27.01
CA LEU A 74 7.05 4.63 25.99
C LEU A 74 7.41 4.00 24.63
N LEU A 75 8.69 3.71 24.35
CA LEU A 75 9.13 3.02 23.13
C LEU A 75 8.77 1.52 23.11
N LEU A 76 8.41 0.92 24.25
CA LEU A 76 7.81 -0.41 24.27
C LEU A 76 6.37 -0.40 23.77
N VAL A 77 5.69 0.75 23.78
CA VAL A 77 4.31 0.88 23.30
C VAL A 77 4.23 0.61 21.78
N PRO A 78 5.03 1.25 20.89
CA PRO A 78 5.07 0.89 19.47
C PRO A 78 5.40 -0.58 19.23
N VAL A 79 6.37 -1.14 19.97
CA VAL A 79 6.75 -2.56 19.84
C VAL A 79 5.57 -3.47 20.21
N ALA A 80 4.95 -3.25 21.37
CA ALA A 80 3.79 -4.01 21.81
C ALA A 80 2.62 -3.85 20.83
N LEU A 81 2.37 -2.63 20.33
CA LEU A 81 1.35 -2.39 19.32
C LEU A 81 1.63 -3.20 18.05
N THR A 82 2.86 -3.20 17.52
CA THR A 82 3.18 -4.01 16.33
C THR A 82 3.08 -5.52 16.55
N ALA A 83 3.33 -6.00 17.77
CA ALA A 83 3.30 -7.42 18.10
C ALA A 83 1.87 -7.93 18.37
N PHE A 84 1.03 -7.12 19.02
CA PHE A 84 -0.31 -7.51 19.48
C PHE A 84 -1.45 -6.93 18.64
N VAL A 85 -1.22 -5.87 17.86
CA VAL A 85 -2.23 -5.25 17.00
C VAL A 85 -1.92 -5.54 15.55
N SER A 86 -2.74 -6.40 14.93
CA SER A 86 -2.72 -6.59 13.48
C SER A 86 -3.36 -5.38 12.81
N VAL A 87 -2.56 -4.51 12.22
CA VAL A 87 -3.10 -3.44 11.37
C VAL A 87 -3.63 -4.10 10.09
N PRO A 88 -4.94 -4.01 9.82
CA PRO A 88 -5.50 -4.54 8.58
C PRO A 88 -4.91 -3.76 7.38
N PRO A 89 -4.92 -4.35 6.17
CA PRO A 89 -4.56 -3.59 4.99
C PRO A 89 -5.48 -2.37 4.87
N MET A 90 -4.90 -1.20 4.56
CA MET A 90 -5.65 0.03 4.33
C MET A 90 -6.83 -0.19 3.37
N SER A 91 -7.98 0.27 3.80
CA SER A 91 -9.26 0.29 3.07
C SER A 91 -9.43 1.66 2.39
N ALA A 92 -10.53 1.83 1.65
CA ALA A 92 -10.98 3.08 1.04
C ALA A 92 -10.84 4.32 1.94
N VAL A 93 -11.04 4.17 3.25
CA VAL A 93 -11.04 5.27 4.24
C VAL A 93 -9.63 5.82 4.53
N GLY A 94 -8.58 5.02 4.30
CA GLY A 94 -7.21 5.36 4.70
C GLY A 94 -6.30 5.88 3.58
N ALA A 95 -6.73 5.86 2.32
CA ALA A 95 -5.91 6.24 1.19
C ALA A 95 -6.34 7.59 0.62
N GLU A 96 -5.37 8.43 0.26
CA GLU A 96 -5.65 9.76 -0.26
C GLU A 96 -6.24 9.70 -1.68
N THR A 97 -7.31 10.44 -1.89
CA THR A 97 -7.77 10.79 -3.24
C THR A 97 -6.91 11.91 -3.78
N VAL A 98 -6.02 11.59 -4.73
CA VAL A 98 -5.23 12.62 -5.41
C VAL A 98 -6.13 13.43 -6.32
N THR A 99 -6.26 14.73 -6.05
CA THR A 99 -6.75 15.71 -7.01
C THR A 99 -5.58 16.14 -7.89
N ALA A 100 -5.53 15.63 -9.12
CA ALA A 100 -4.48 16.06 -10.04
C ALA A 100 -4.75 17.52 -10.46
N ALA A 101 -3.98 18.45 -9.90
CA ALA A 101 -4.06 19.88 -10.23
C ALA A 101 -3.60 20.18 -11.67
N VAL A 102 -2.83 19.27 -12.29
CA VAL A 102 -2.27 19.41 -13.64
C VAL A 102 -2.43 18.11 -14.41
N ALA A 103 -2.81 18.22 -15.69
CA ALA A 103 -2.92 17.07 -16.58
C ALA A 103 -1.55 16.40 -16.77
N PRO A 104 -1.47 15.06 -16.71
CA PRO A 104 -0.23 14.36 -17.04
C PRO A 104 0.14 14.60 -18.52
N PRO A 105 1.44 14.66 -18.87
CA PRO A 105 1.87 14.85 -20.25
C PRO A 105 1.44 13.66 -21.11
N LYS A 106 0.93 13.95 -22.31
CA LYS A 106 0.51 12.92 -23.25
C LYS A 106 1.70 12.11 -23.75
N ARG A 107 1.59 10.78 -23.74
CA ARG A 107 2.61 9.86 -24.24
C ARG A 107 1.96 8.60 -24.82
N ALA A 108 2.70 7.89 -25.68
CA ALA A 108 2.26 6.59 -26.17
C ALA A 108 2.49 5.52 -25.08
N PHE A 109 1.51 4.62 -24.93
CA PHE A 109 1.61 3.46 -24.03
C PHE A 109 1.85 2.17 -24.83
N PRO A 110 2.42 1.13 -24.19
CA PRO A 110 2.49 -0.20 -24.78
C PRO A 110 1.09 -0.72 -25.18
N PRO A 111 0.97 -1.63 -26.16
CA PRO A 111 -0.32 -2.23 -26.50
C PRO A 111 -0.95 -2.92 -25.29
N LEU A 112 -2.28 -2.93 -25.25
CA LEU A 112 -3.01 -3.61 -24.18
C LEU A 112 -2.81 -5.13 -24.27
N PRO A 113 -2.80 -5.84 -23.12
CA PRO A 113 -2.80 -7.30 -23.09
C PRO A 113 -3.93 -7.90 -23.93
N ALA A 114 -3.63 -9.03 -24.60
CA ALA A 114 -4.60 -9.70 -25.48
C ALA A 114 -5.82 -10.25 -24.71
N ASP A 115 -5.63 -10.63 -23.45
CA ASP A 115 -6.67 -11.11 -22.54
C ASP A 115 -7.57 -9.97 -22.00
N GLY A 116 -7.21 -8.71 -22.26
CA GLY A 116 -7.96 -7.53 -21.85
C GLY A 116 -7.92 -7.26 -20.35
N VAL A 117 -7.09 -7.96 -19.57
CA VAL A 117 -6.95 -7.71 -18.13
C VAL A 117 -5.99 -6.55 -17.93
N VAL A 118 -6.47 -5.46 -17.33
CA VAL A 118 -5.68 -4.25 -17.14
C VAL A 118 -5.73 -3.83 -15.67
N PRO A 119 -4.58 -3.53 -15.04
CA PRO A 119 -4.57 -2.96 -13.70
C PRO A 119 -5.34 -1.63 -13.66
N LEU A 120 -6.21 -1.46 -12.67
CA LEU A 120 -7.00 -0.25 -12.48
C LEU A 120 -6.17 1.07 -12.53
N PRO A 121 -5.00 1.20 -11.87
CA PRO A 121 -4.18 2.41 -12.01
C PRO A 121 -3.65 2.65 -13.42
N GLU A 122 -3.39 1.60 -14.19
CA GLU A 122 -2.97 1.74 -15.58
C GLU A 122 -4.12 2.28 -16.45
N VAL A 123 -5.35 1.85 -16.19
CA VAL A 123 -6.55 2.39 -16.87
C VAL A 123 -6.69 3.88 -16.59
N VAL A 124 -6.58 4.31 -15.34
CA VAL A 124 -6.65 5.74 -14.96
C VAL A 124 -5.54 6.53 -15.67
N LEU A 125 -4.31 6.03 -15.64
CA LEU A 125 -3.17 6.71 -16.25
C LEU A 125 -3.31 6.80 -17.78
N ARG A 126 -3.76 5.73 -18.44
CA ARG A 126 -4.01 5.71 -19.89
C ARG A 126 -5.16 6.64 -20.26
N ALA A 127 -6.26 6.65 -19.50
CA ALA A 127 -7.39 7.54 -19.77
C ALA A 127 -7.00 9.03 -19.70
N ALA A 128 -6.07 9.39 -18.81
CA ALA A 128 -5.58 10.76 -18.67
C ALA A 128 -4.46 11.12 -19.66
N ALA A 129 -3.54 10.20 -19.97
CA ALA A 129 -2.26 10.53 -20.60
C ALA A 129 -1.98 9.80 -21.93
N ASP A 130 -2.77 8.83 -22.36
CA ASP A 130 -2.46 8.05 -23.57
C ASP A 130 -2.76 8.83 -24.85
N SER A 131 -1.72 9.12 -25.63
CA SER A 131 -1.86 9.79 -26.93
C SER A 131 -2.44 8.88 -28.02
N THR A 132 -2.34 7.56 -27.85
CA THR A 132 -2.81 6.56 -28.82
C THR A 132 -4.27 6.14 -28.63
N LYS A 133 -4.90 6.58 -27.53
CA LYS A 133 -6.29 6.26 -27.19
C LYS A 133 -6.56 4.74 -27.16
N SER A 134 -5.61 3.98 -26.60
CA SER A 134 -5.65 2.51 -26.60
C SER A 134 -6.86 1.88 -25.90
N LEU A 135 -7.54 2.64 -25.03
CA LEU A 135 -8.75 2.22 -24.34
C LEU A 135 -10.03 2.40 -25.16
N GLU A 136 -10.03 3.24 -26.20
CA GLU A 136 -11.25 3.57 -26.95
C GLU A 136 -11.79 2.33 -27.69
N GLY A 137 -13.06 2.01 -27.44
CA GLY A 137 -13.75 0.87 -28.07
C GLY A 137 -13.33 -0.51 -27.56
N ARG A 138 -12.33 -0.61 -26.68
CA ARG A 138 -11.82 -1.89 -26.15
C ARG A 138 -12.56 -2.28 -24.86
N THR A 139 -13.09 -3.50 -24.83
CA THR A 139 -13.57 -4.09 -23.59
C THR A 139 -12.38 -4.55 -22.76
N ILE A 140 -12.30 -4.07 -21.53
CA ILE A 140 -11.24 -4.40 -20.58
C ILE A 140 -11.85 -4.98 -19.30
N THR A 141 -11.03 -5.72 -18.57
CA THR A 141 -11.35 -6.28 -17.27
C THR A 141 -10.46 -5.64 -16.22
N VAL A 142 -11.07 -5.03 -15.22
CA VAL A 142 -10.40 -4.39 -14.08
C VAL A 142 -10.83 -5.06 -12.79
N THR A 143 -9.99 -4.94 -11.76
CA THR A 143 -10.28 -5.49 -10.43
C THR A 143 -9.99 -4.46 -9.37
N GLY A 144 -10.95 -4.24 -8.48
CA GLY A 144 -10.86 -3.29 -7.37
C GLY A 144 -11.92 -3.58 -6.32
N PHE A 145 -12.04 -2.69 -5.35
CA PHE A 145 -13.11 -2.72 -4.36
C PHE A 145 -14.07 -1.55 -4.57
N THR A 146 -15.33 -1.72 -4.18
CA THR A 146 -16.38 -0.71 -4.29
C THR A 146 -16.20 0.42 -3.28
N MET A 147 -16.41 1.65 -3.73
CA MET A 147 -16.39 2.85 -2.90
C MET A 147 -17.49 3.80 -3.40
N GLY A 148 -18.70 3.66 -2.84
CA GLY A 148 -19.90 4.28 -3.41
C GLY A 148 -20.14 3.74 -4.82
N ASP A 149 -20.24 4.66 -5.78
CA ASP A 149 -20.41 4.34 -7.20
C ASP A 149 -19.07 4.15 -7.95
N ASP A 150 -17.93 4.28 -7.25
CA ASP A 150 -16.61 4.10 -7.83
C ASP A 150 -16.08 2.68 -7.61
N LEU A 151 -15.27 2.21 -8.55
CA LEU A 151 -14.33 1.11 -8.34
C LEU A 151 -12.96 1.70 -8.01
N ALA A 152 -12.40 1.27 -6.90
CA ALA A 152 -11.15 1.80 -6.39
C ALA A 152 -10.08 0.71 -6.24
N ARG A 153 -8.82 1.13 -6.34
CA ARG A 153 -7.67 0.33 -5.95
C ARG A 153 -6.60 1.22 -5.35
N VAL A 154 -6.09 0.81 -4.20
CA VAL A 154 -4.97 1.47 -3.55
C VAL A 154 -3.69 1.16 -4.32
N VAL A 155 -2.89 2.18 -4.58
CA VAL A 155 -1.60 2.12 -5.25
C VAL A 155 -0.53 2.53 -4.25
N ILE A 156 0.54 1.75 -4.13
CA ILE A 156 1.70 2.05 -3.29
C ILE A 156 2.95 2.01 -4.14
N VAL A 157 3.75 3.09 -4.10
CA VAL A 157 5.01 3.16 -4.85
C VAL A 157 6.15 2.57 -4.01
N CYS A 158 6.26 2.98 -2.75
CA CYS A 158 7.27 2.52 -1.81
C CYS A 158 6.70 2.11 -0.44
N CYS A 159 5.75 2.85 0.12
CA CYS A 159 5.17 2.53 1.44
C CYS A 159 3.79 3.15 1.68
N ALA A 160 3.12 2.77 2.77
CA ALA A 160 1.79 3.26 3.12
C ALA A 160 1.68 4.80 3.19
N ALA A 161 2.78 5.52 3.38
CA ALA A 161 2.78 6.98 3.36
C ALA A 161 2.56 7.59 1.96
N ASP A 162 2.79 6.83 0.89
CA ASP A 162 2.52 7.26 -0.49
C ASP A 162 1.27 6.61 -1.09
N ALA A 163 0.45 5.98 -0.25
CA ALA A 163 -0.71 5.26 -0.71
C ALA A 163 -1.76 6.20 -1.32
N GLN A 164 -2.11 5.93 -2.57
CA GLN A 164 -3.05 6.73 -3.36
C GLN A 164 -4.19 5.87 -3.91
N LEU A 165 -5.37 6.46 -4.09
CA LEU A 165 -6.50 5.78 -4.74
C LEU A 165 -6.50 6.01 -6.25
N ALA A 166 -6.31 4.94 -7.01
CA ALA A 166 -6.76 4.89 -8.39
C ALA A 166 -8.27 4.58 -8.40
N ARG A 167 -9.07 5.41 -9.08
CA ARG A 167 -10.53 5.30 -9.10
C ARG A 167 -11.07 5.34 -10.52
N VAL A 168 -12.16 4.64 -10.75
CA VAL A 168 -12.96 4.68 -11.97
C VAL A 168 -14.42 4.76 -11.55
N HIS A 169 -15.14 5.75 -12.07
CA HIS A 169 -16.57 5.86 -11.83
C HIS A 169 -17.29 4.78 -12.63
N LEU A 170 -18.17 4.00 -11.99
CA LEU A 170 -18.90 2.94 -12.67
C LEU A 170 -20.29 3.44 -13.07
N THR A 171 -20.68 3.17 -14.32
CA THR A 171 -22.03 3.47 -14.82
C THR A 171 -22.65 2.26 -15.48
N GLY A 172 -23.98 2.18 -15.44
CA GLY A 172 -24.76 1.08 -16.02
C GLY A 172 -25.57 0.33 -14.95
N ALA A 173 -26.12 -0.82 -15.32
CA ALA A 173 -26.91 -1.66 -14.42
C ALA A 173 -26.01 -2.49 -13.50
N LEU A 174 -25.31 -1.81 -12.58
CA LEU A 174 -24.63 -2.46 -11.47
C LEU A 174 -25.64 -2.69 -10.35
N GLY A 175 -25.75 -3.91 -9.87
CA GLY A 175 -26.46 -4.16 -8.61
C GLY A 175 -25.86 -3.32 -7.47
N ALA A 176 -26.64 -3.03 -6.43
CA ALA A 176 -26.11 -2.35 -5.27
C ALA A 176 -25.10 -3.26 -4.55
N HIS A 177 -23.88 -2.76 -4.35
CA HIS A 177 -22.83 -3.46 -3.62
C HIS A 177 -22.45 -2.65 -2.37
N PRO A 178 -22.28 -3.28 -1.21
CA PRO A 178 -21.69 -2.61 -0.05
C PRO A 178 -20.30 -2.08 -0.37
N ASN A 179 -19.86 -1.02 0.30
CA ASN A 179 -18.47 -0.56 0.23
C ASN A 179 -17.49 -1.68 0.63
N ASP A 180 -16.25 -1.60 0.15
CA ASP A 180 -15.18 -2.59 0.37
C ASP A 180 -15.46 -3.99 -0.20
N THR A 181 -16.41 -4.11 -1.14
CA THR A 181 -16.67 -5.36 -1.86
C THR A 181 -15.74 -5.48 -3.05
N TRP A 182 -14.97 -6.56 -3.13
CA TRP A 182 -14.06 -6.81 -4.25
C TRP A 182 -14.81 -7.31 -5.47
N LEU A 183 -14.64 -6.60 -6.58
CA LEU A 183 -15.30 -6.90 -7.85
C LEU A 183 -14.27 -7.08 -8.96
N LYS A 184 -14.57 -8.02 -9.85
CA LYS A 184 -14.00 -8.12 -11.19
C LYS A 184 -15.01 -7.49 -12.14
N VAL A 185 -14.67 -6.32 -12.68
CA VAL A 185 -15.56 -5.53 -13.53
C VAL A 185 -15.05 -5.59 -14.97
N GLN A 186 -15.95 -5.91 -15.89
CA GLN A 186 -15.69 -5.87 -17.32
C GLN A 186 -16.52 -4.75 -17.96
N GLY A 187 -15.90 -3.94 -18.80
CA GLY A 187 -16.57 -2.80 -19.39
C GLY A 187 -15.70 -2.03 -20.37
N LYS A 188 -16.20 -0.88 -20.80
CA LYS A 188 -15.51 0.06 -21.70
C LYS A 188 -15.37 1.41 -21.03
N VAL A 189 -14.20 2.03 -21.19
CA VAL A 189 -14.00 3.40 -20.71
C VAL A 189 -14.66 4.37 -21.67
N ILE A 190 -15.49 5.27 -21.15
CA ILE A 190 -16.19 6.29 -21.93
C ILE A 190 -15.16 7.37 -22.31
N PRO A 191 -14.91 7.62 -23.61
CA PRO A 191 -13.92 8.61 -24.03
C PRO A 191 -14.24 10.02 -23.52
N GLY A 192 -13.22 10.78 -23.14
CA GLY A 192 -13.36 12.18 -22.70
C GLY A 192 -13.83 12.39 -21.25
N THR A 193 -14.15 11.32 -20.52
CA THR A 193 -14.60 11.42 -19.12
C THR A 193 -13.46 11.67 -18.12
N SER A 194 -12.23 11.32 -18.47
CA SER A 194 -11.03 11.71 -17.71
C SER A 194 -10.58 13.11 -18.12
N ASN A 195 -10.91 14.11 -17.30
CA ASN A 195 -10.59 15.52 -17.56
C ASN A 195 -10.46 16.31 -16.23
N PRO A 196 -10.05 17.59 -16.25
CA PRO A 196 -9.86 18.35 -15.02
C PRO A 196 -11.11 18.48 -14.13
N SER A 197 -12.33 18.52 -14.69
CA SER A 197 -13.54 18.65 -13.87
C SER A 197 -13.89 17.37 -13.11
N THR A 198 -13.43 16.21 -13.60
CA THR A 198 -13.55 14.91 -12.92
C THR A 198 -12.31 14.54 -12.11
N ASN A 199 -11.35 15.47 -11.94
CA ASN A 199 -10.02 15.17 -11.37
C ASN A 199 -9.31 14.01 -12.08
N PHE A 200 -9.53 13.87 -13.39
CA PHE A 200 -9.00 12.78 -14.22
C PHE A 200 -9.45 11.37 -13.79
N VAL A 201 -10.57 11.27 -13.07
CA VAL A 201 -11.24 9.99 -12.80
C VAL A 201 -12.08 9.63 -14.03
N PRO A 202 -11.73 8.56 -14.79
CA PRO A 202 -12.52 8.15 -15.94
C PRO A 202 -13.82 7.47 -15.51
N THR A 203 -14.79 7.44 -16.42
CA THR A 203 -16.03 6.68 -16.28
C THR A 203 -15.95 5.41 -17.13
N MET A 204 -16.37 4.29 -16.55
CA MET A 204 -16.49 3.01 -17.23
C MET A 204 -17.96 2.59 -17.32
N GLU A 205 -18.40 2.33 -18.55
CA GLU A 205 -19.66 1.66 -18.81
C GLU A 205 -19.47 0.16 -18.56
N VAL A 206 -20.15 -0.35 -17.54
CA VAL A 206 -19.99 -1.73 -17.08
C VAL A 206 -20.89 -2.66 -17.89
N THR A 207 -20.29 -3.75 -18.37
CA THR A 207 -20.98 -4.86 -19.05
C THR A 207 -21.23 -6.03 -18.08
N SER A 208 -20.28 -6.34 -17.20
CA SER A 208 -20.41 -7.37 -16.15
C SER A 208 -19.65 -6.96 -14.91
N ALA A 209 -20.16 -7.32 -13.74
CA ALA A 209 -19.49 -7.15 -12.46
C ALA A 209 -19.69 -8.37 -11.58
N ASP A 210 -18.61 -9.09 -11.33
CA ASP A 210 -18.62 -10.34 -10.57
C ASP A 210 -17.90 -10.15 -9.23
N PRO A 211 -18.53 -10.44 -8.08
CA PRO A 211 -17.85 -10.45 -6.79
C PRO A 211 -16.74 -11.50 -6.76
N ILE A 212 -15.60 -11.11 -6.19
CA ILE A 212 -14.44 -12.00 -6.01
C ILE A 212 -13.98 -11.99 -4.55
N PRO A 213 -13.32 -13.05 -4.07
CA PRO A 213 -12.67 -13.01 -2.76
C PRO A 213 -11.56 -11.94 -2.74
N LYS A 214 -11.37 -11.32 -1.58
CA LYS A 214 -10.31 -10.33 -1.36
C LYS A 214 -8.95 -10.92 -1.80
N PRO A 215 -8.24 -10.30 -2.76
CA PRO A 215 -6.96 -10.80 -3.23
C PRO A 215 -5.91 -10.79 -2.12
N ARG A 216 -4.90 -11.67 -2.23
CA ARG A 216 -3.75 -11.66 -1.31
C ARG A 216 -3.01 -10.31 -1.33
N ASN A 217 -2.86 -9.73 -2.52
CA ASN A 217 -2.28 -8.41 -2.73
C ASN A 217 -3.41 -7.40 -2.96
N THR A 218 -3.78 -6.68 -1.91
CA THR A 218 -4.84 -5.67 -1.94
C THR A 218 -4.42 -4.38 -2.65
N TYR A 219 -3.13 -4.19 -2.86
CA TYR A 219 -2.57 -3.00 -3.50
C TYR A 219 -2.10 -3.28 -4.93
N ALA A 220 -2.06 -2.22 -5.72
CA ALA A 220 -1.29 -2.17 -6.96
C ALA A 220 0.06 -1.48 -6.70
N TYR A 221 1.06 -1.79 -7.51
CA TYR A 221 2.46 -1.38 -7.32
C TYR A 221 3.12 -0.92 -8.62
#